data_AF-A0A495VAV2-F1
#
_entry.id   AF-A0A495VAV2-F1
#
_cell.length_a   1.000
_cell.length_b   1.000
_cell.length_c   1.000
_cell.angle_alpha   90.00
_cell.angle_beta   90.00
_cell.angle_gamma   90.00
#
_symmetry.space_group_name_H-M   'P 1'
#
loop_
_entity.id
_entity.type
_entity.pdbx_description
1 polymer ?
#
loop_
_entity_poly.entity_id
_entity_poly.type
_entity_poly.pdbx_seq_one_letter_code
_entity_poly.pdbx_strand_id
1 'polypeptide(L)'
;MLVTFRTKAYADITMFGDVAVTLLKLMGHSGAVPGALMPEDIPAALTKLKAAVEEHAETPLDPTPSGSQAAPRDGKDGQYVSLAHRALPLIELLTAAAADDAYVMWD
;
A
#
# COMPACT_ATOMS: atom_id res chain seq x y z
N MET A 1 13.60 5.07 -3.01
CA MET A 1 13.42 5.70 -1.68
C MET A 1 12.59 4.76 -0.83
N LEU A 2 12.82 4.68 0.48
CA LEU A 2 11.96 3.94 1.41
C LEU A 2 10.97 4.90 2.06
N VAL A 3 9.76 4.44 2.35
CA VAL A 3 8.73 5.20 3.05
C VAL A 3 8.31 4.42 4.28
N THR A 4 8.25 5.07 5.43
CA THR A 4 7.86 4.44 6.70
C THR A 4 6.56 5.05 7.22
N PHE A 5 5.52 4.22 7.31
CA PHE A 5 4.25 4.57 7.95
C PHE A 5 4.33 4.33 9.44
N ARG A 6 3.89 5.32 10.22
CA ARG A 6 3.95 5.30 11.68
C ARG A 6 2.61 5.70 12.27
N THR A 7 2.22 5.02 13.33
CA THR A 7 1.07 5.38 14.17
C THR A 7 1.31 4.87 15.59
N LYS A 8 0.59 5.42 16.57
CA LYS A 8 0.67 4.92 17.95
C LYS A 8 -0.05 3.59 18.15
N ALA A 9 -0.98 3.26 17.25
CA ALA A 9 -1.87 2.10 17.36
C ALA A 9 -1.29 0.80 16.76
N TYR A 10 -0.15 0.85 16.06
CA TYR A 10 0.40 -0.29 15.31
C TYR A 10 1.92 -0.14 15.14
N ALA A 11 2.58 -1.22 14.72
CA ALA A 11 4.01 -1.20 14.43
C ALA A 11 4.34 -0.34 13.19
N ASP A 12 5.56 0.20 13.14
CA ASP A 12 6.02 0.95 11.97
C ASP A 12 6.14 0.03 10.75
N ILE A 13 5.66 0.50 9.60
CA ILE A 13 5.68 -0.26 8.34
C ILE A 13 6.54 0.48 7.34
N THR A 14 7.65 -0.14 6.93
CA THR A 14 8.52 0.39 5.87
C THR A 14 8.31 -0.35 4.57
N MET A 15 8.16 0.38 3.46
CA MET A 15 8.03 -0.19 2.12
C MET A 15 8.75 0.66 1.07
N PHE A 16 8.90 0.10 -0.13
CA PHE A 16 9.47 0.83 -1.27
C PHE A 16 8.59 2.02 -1.64
N GLY A 17 9.21 3.16 -1.94
CA GLY A 17 8.51 4.43 -2.15
C GLY A 17 7.57 4.40 -3.36
N ASP A 18 7.92 3.68 -4.42
CA ASP A 18 7.03 3.45 -5.57
C ASP A 18 5.75 2.71 -5.16
N VAL A 19 5.87 1.68 -4.31
CA VAL A 19 4.73 0.97 -3.73
C VAL A 19 3.93 1.90 -2.82
N ALA A 20 4.60 2.62 -1.90
CA ALA A 20 3.95 3.53 -0.96
C ALA A 20 3.16 4.63 -1.69
N VAL A 21 3.77 5.28 -2.67
CA VAL A 21 3.14 6.33 -3.48
C VAL A 21 1.94 5.77 -4.24
N THR A 22 2.03 4.53 -4.73
CA THR A 22 0.89 3.88 -5.40
C THR A 22 -0.26 3.64 -4.43
N LEU A 23 0.01 3.09 -3.25
CA LEU A 23 -1.01 2.89 -2.21
C LEU A 23 -1.62 4.21 -1.72
N LEU A 24 -0.80 5.26 -1.56
CA LEU A 24 -1.24 6.61 -1.20
C LEU A 24 -2.21 7.19 -2.25
N LYS A 25 -1.94 6.99 -3.54
CA LYS A 25 -2.85 7.40 -4.62
C LYS A 25 -4.16 6.61 -4.59
N LEU A 26 -4.09 5.31 -4.34
CA LEU A 26 -5.27 4.44 -4.22
C LEU A 26 -6.14 4.80 -2.99
N MET A 27 -5.54 5.29 -1.91
CA MET A 27 -6.27 5.89 -0.77
C MET A 27 -7.00 7.20 -1.14
N GLY A 28 -6.80 7.73 -2.35
CA GLY A 28 -7.33 9.01 -2.79
C GLY A 28 -6.51 10.21 -2.31
N HIS A 29 -5.24 9.99 -1.98
CA HIS A 29 -4.29 11.04 -1.60
C HIS A 29 -3.34 11.38 -2.75
N SER A 30 -2.57 12.46 -2.63
CA SER A 30 -1.68 12.94 -3.69
C SER A 30 -0.48 12.04 -3.98
N GLY A 31 -0.15 11.12 -3.07
CA GLY A 31 1.11 10.36 -3.11
C GLY A 31 2.33 11.18 -2.66
N ALA A 32 2.11 12.33 -2.03
CA ALA A 32 3.18 13.14 -1.46
C ALA A 32 3.85 12.43 -0.28
N VAL A 33 5.18 12.53 -0.21
CA VAL A 33 6.00 12.06 0.90
C VAL A 33 6.99 13.18 1.25
N PRO A 34 7.08 13.62 2.52
CA PRO A 34 6.32 13.15 3.69
C PRO A 34 4.86 13.61 3.70
N GLY A 35 4.05 13.01 4.56
CA GLY A 35 2.64 13.37 4.75
C GLY A 35 2.02 12.79 6.03
N ALA A 36 0.76 13.14 6.28
CA ALA A 36 0.00 12.65 7.42
C ALA A 36 -1.49 12.52 7.09
N LEU A 37 -2.18 11.65 7.82
CA LEU A 37 -3.61 11.39 7.73
C LEU A 37 -4.23 11.50 9.13
N MET A 38 -5.25 12.36 9.26
CA MET A 38 -5.95 12.58 10.52
C MET A 38 -6.92 11.42 10.81
N PRO A 39 -7.21 11.10 12.09
CA PRO A 39 -8.08 9.99 12.48
C PRO A 39 -9.44 10.00 11.78
N GLU A 40 -10.04 11.20 11.63
CA GLU A 40 -11.32 11.42 10.96
C GLU A 40 -11.34 11.00 9.48
N ASP A 41 -10.19 11.07 8.80
CA ASP A 41 -10.04 10.73 7.40
C ASP A 41 -9.64 9.25 7.18
N ILE A 42 -9.18 8.56 8.23
CA ILE A 42 -8.71 7.17 8.13
C ILE A 42 -9.80 6.22 7.64
N PRO A 43 -11.06 6.24 8.15
CA PRO A 43 -12.10 5.34 7.67
C PRO A 43 -12.37 5.49 6.17
N ALA A 44 -12.33 6.73 5.66
CA ALA A 44 -12.53 7.01 4.25
C ALA A 44 -11.36 6.51 3.39
N ALA A 45 -10.11 6.75 3.83
CA ALA A 45 -8.91 6.27 3.16
C ALA A 45 -8.83 4.73 3.13
N LEU A 46 -9.16 4.08 4.26
CA LEU A 46 -9.20 2.63 4.40
C LEU A 46 -10.20 1.99 3.45
N THR A 47 -11.41 2.57 3.33
CA THR A 47 -12.45 2.08 2.42
C THR A 47 -12.00 2.16 0.96
N LYS A 48 -11.40 3.29 0.55
CA LYS A 48 -10.86 3.48 -0.80
C LYS A 48 -9.73 2.50 -1.11
N LEU A 49 -8.82 2.30 -0.15
CA LEU A 49 -7.71 1.37 -0.31
C LEU A 49 -8.20 -0.07 -0.49
N LYS A 50 -9.16 -0.52 0.34
CA LYS A 50 -9.74 -1.86 0.23
C LYS A 50 -10.40 -2.07 -1.13
N ALA A 51 -11.24 -1.14 -1.57
CA ALA A 51 -11.90 -1.21 -2.87
C ALA A 51 -10.88 -1.23 -4.04
N ALA A 52 -9.86 -0.38 -3.98
CA ALA A 52 -8.80 -0.34 -4.99
C ALA A 52 -7.98 -1.63 -5.01
N VAL A 53 -7.72 -2.22 -3.84
CA VAL A 53 -7.00 -3.50 -3.74
C VAL A 53 -7.84 -4.65 -4.30
N GLU A 54 -9.15 -4.66 -4.09
CA GLU A 54 -10.05 -5.65 -4.69
C GLU A 54 -10.13 -5.49 -6.22
N GLU A 55 -10.17 -4.26 -6.73
CA GLU A 55 -10.22 -3.97 -8.17
C GLU A 55 -8.89 -4.28 -8.88
N HIS A 56 -7.76 -4.08 -8.19
CA HIS A 56 -6.41 -4.22 -8.74
C HIS A 56 -5.61 -5.39 -8.14
N ALA A 57 -6.29 -6.38 -7.56
CA ALA A 57 -5.66 -7.47 -6.79
C ALA A 57 -4.55 -8.22 -7.54
N GLU A 58 -4.72 -8.37 -8.86
CA GLU A 58 -3.82 -9.11 -9.76
C GLU A 58 -2.74 -8.21 -10.42
N THR A 59 -2.71 -6.91 -10.10
CA THR A 59 -1.77 -5.97 -10.73
C THR A 59 -0.36 -6.15 -10.15
N PRO A 60 0.65 -6.48 -10.98
CA PRO A 60 2.04 -6.52 -10.54
C PRO A 60 2.55 -5.10 -10.30
N LEU A 61 3.07 -4.82 -9.10
CA LEU A 61 3.73 -3.55 -8.79
C LEU A 61 5.26 -3.60 -8.89
N ASP A 62 5.85 -4.73 -9.24
CA ASP A 62 7.30 -4.84 -9.30
C ASP A 62 7.84 -4.16 -10.57
N PRO A 63 8.90 -3.32 -10.48
CA PRO A 63 9.59 -2.84 -11.66
C PRO A 63 10.19 -4.05 -12.37
N THR A 64 9.63 -4.41 -13.51
CA THR A 64 10.14 -5.50 -14.34
C THR A 64 11.64 -5.28 -14.57
N PRO A 65 12.53 -6.24 -14.25
CA PRO A 65 13.85 -6.20 -14.82
C PRO A 65 13.64 -6.34 -16.33
N SER A 66 14.02 -5.31 -17.08
CA SER A 66 13.86 -5.28 -18.53
C SER A 66 14.35 -6.58 -19.15
N GLY A 67 13.45 -7.31 -19.80
CA GLY A 67 13.81 -8.46 -20.62
C GLY A 67 12.98 -9.70 -20.34
N SER A 68 11.75 -9.76 -20.85
CA SER A 68 11.23 -10.92 -21.60
C SER A 68 9.79 -10.65 -22.04
N GLN A 69 9.64 -10.40 -23.34
CA GLN A 69 8.40 -10.73 -24.05
C GLN A 69 8.14 -12.24 -23.90
N ALA A 70 6.88 -12.59 -23.70
CA ALA A 70 6.15 -13.67 -24.37
C ALA A 70 5.30 -14.53 -23.41
N ALA A 71 3.98 -14.44 -23.62
CA ALA A 71 3.02 -15.54 -23.72
C ALA A 71 2.81 -16.51 -22.54
N PRO A 72 1.60 -17.11 -22.42
CA PRO A 72 1.17 -17.82 -21.24
C PRO A 72 1.66 -19.27 -21.27
N ARG A 73 2.18 -19.77 -20.13
CA ARG A 73 1.98 -21.12 -19.56
C ARG A 73 3.08 -21.48 -18.55
N ASP A 74 2.60 -22.15 -17.50
CA ASP A 74 3.33 -23.10 -16.66
C ASP A 74 4.58 -22.64 -15.90
N GLY A 75 4.39 -22.47 -14.58
CA GLY A 75 5.27 -23.08 -13.58
C GLY A 75 6.71 -22.59 -13.54
N LYS A 76 6.92 -21.41 -12.94
CA LYS A 76 8.01 -21.14 -11.99
C LYS A 76 7.86 -19.73 -11.44
N ASP A 77 7.51 -19.67 -10.17
CA ASP A 77 7.30 -18.51 -9.32
C ASP A 77 8.44 -17.48 -9.41
N GLY A 78 8.36 -16.57 -10.36
CA GLY A 78 8.83 -15.21 -10.11
C GLY A 78 7.89 -14.66 -9.06
N GLN A 79 8.37 -14.47 -7.83
CA GLN A 79 7.59 -14.07 -6.66
C GLN A 79 7.13 -12.60 -6.82
N TYR A 80 6.29 -12.33 -7.82
CA TYR A 80 5.63 -11.05 -7.99
C TYR A 80 4.66 -10.90 -6.82
N VAL A 81 5.07 -10.18 -5.79
CA VAL A 81 4.19 -9.86 -4.67
C VAL A 81 3.14 -8.89 -5.21
N SER A 82 1.91 -9.38 -5.35
CA SER A 82 0.79 -8.60 -5.88
C SER A 82 0.51 -7.37 -5.02
N LEU A 83 -0.12 -6.36 -5.63
CA LEU A 83 -0.58 -5.15 -4.94
C LEU A 83 -1.34 -5.49 -3.65
N ALA A 84 -2.23 -6.49 -3.69
CA ALA A 84 -3.02 -6.91 -2.55
C ALA A 84 -2.14 -7.34 -1.36
N HIS A 85 -1.16 -8.22 -1.60
CA HIS A 85 -0.25 -8.67 -0.55
C HIS A 85 0.59 -7.53 0.02
N ARG A 86 0.98 -6.54 -0.79
CA ARG A 86 1.74 -5.36 -0.34
C ARG A 86 0.88 -4.36 0.44
N ALA A 87 -0.42 -4.30 0.15
CA ALA A 87 -1.36 -3.38 0.79
C ALA A 87 -1.85 -3.87 2.16
N LEU A 88 -1.84 -5.18 2.41
CA LEU A 88 -2.33 -5.77 3.67
C LEU A 88 -1.72 -5.12 4.94
N PRO A 89 -0.39 -4.94 5.05
CA PRO A 89 0.19 -4.31 6.24
C PRO A 89 -0.35 -2.88 6.46
N LEU A 90 -0.49 -2.09 5.38
CA LEU A 90 -1.02 -0.73 5.47
C LEU A 90 -2.51 -0.73 5.84
N ILE A 91 -3.30 -1.69 5.34
CA ILE A 91 -4.71 -1.88 5.69
C ILE A 91 -4.84 -2.20 7.19
N GLU A 92 -4.00 -3.07 7.74
CA GLU A 92 -4.00 -3.39 9.16
C GLU A 92 -3.62 -2.18 10.02
N LEU A 93 -2.58 -1.44 9.62
CA LEU A 93 -2.17 -0.22 10.30
C LEU A 93 -3.30 0.82 10.33
N LEU A 94 -3.96 1.07 9.20
CA LEU A 94 -5.10 2.00 9.12
C LEU A 94 -6.31 1.50 9.92
N THR A 95 -6.54 0.19 9.95
CA THR A 95 -7.62 -0.40 10.75
C THR A 95 -7.36 -0.21 12.25
N ALA A 96 -6.13 -0.43 12.70
CA ALA A 96 -5.73 -0.18 14.09
C ALA A 96 -5.80 1.31 14.44
N ALA A 97 -5.30 2.17 13.56
CA ALA A 97 -5.34 3.62 13.74
C ALA A 97 -6.77 4.17 13.81
N ALA A 98 -7.70 3.64 12.99
CA ALA A 98 -9.12 3.98 13.08
C ALA A 98 -9.77 3.51 14.38
N ALA A 99 -9.37 2.34 14.90
CA ALA A 99 -9.92 1.81 16.16
C ALA A 99 -9.46 2.61 17.39
N ASP A 100 -8.25 3.15 17.35
CA ASP A 100 -7.62 3.88 18.47
C ASP A 100 -7.71 5.41 18.32
N ASP A 101 -8.42 5.91 17.31
CA ASP A 101 -8.51 7.34 16.93
C ASP A 101 -7.11 8.00 16.81
N ALA A 102 -6.15 7.24 16.27
CA ALA A 102 -4.76 7.65 16.16
C ALA A 102 -4.45 8.16 14.74
N TYR A 103 -3.67 9.23 14.62
CA TYR A 103 -3.21 9.70 13.31
C TYR A 103 -2.16 8.75 12.72
N VAL A 104 -1.99 8.82 11.40
CA VAL A 104 -0.95 8.09 10.67
C VAL A 104 -0.03 9.10 9.98
N MET A 105 1.28 8.91 10.09
CA MET A 105 2.28 9.74 9.39
C MET A 105 3.16 8.86 8.51
N TRP A 106 3.76 9.46 7.48
CA TRP A 106 4.76 8.81 6.66
C TRP A 106 5.85 9.77 6.18
N ASP A 107 7.05 9.22 6.04
CA ASP A 107 8.27 9.89 5.56
C ASP A 107 9.17 8.93 4.78
#